data_AF-A0A1G8SXC1-F1
#
_entry.id   AF-A0A1G8SXC1-F1
#
_cell.length_a   1.000
_cell.length_b   1.000
_cell.length_c   1.000
_cell.angle_alpha   90.00
_cell.angle_beta   90.00
_cell.angle_gamma   90.00
#
_symmetry.space_group_name_H-M   'P 1'
#
loop_
_entity.id
_entity.type
_entity.pdbx_description
1 polymer ?
#
loop_
_entity_poly.entity_id
_entity_poly.type
_entity_poly.pdbx_seq_one_letter_code
_entity_poly.pdbx_strand_id
1 'polypeptide(L)'
;MTPWPVEHDGDEYQPVPPSWLDHPDAYHRQHRTGPRLLAVSVALRNHRTLRVRYVHPRSDEVLVCQTAAVEHNNGHCPEALVNGTGWPHSLHPGPSEPTDVRRECETEHLQDLWGDRLDQAASHEDGSKEVIADGGTRVPQNPMHPKRTGSSVESVVIDGEEGLATVGDREAAWHDAVTTTALTPTEERPFGSICVVETDTPVEIKGCLPEVQNGDGTVSGRWYIKREAHEQLTENTGVYWFTVYAPRPETPILAQIVVPAAVVNDLLAGSWYDNGRREVAKLTWTTILRESEVSNRAE
;
A
#
# COMPACT_ATOMS: atom_id res chain seq x y z
N MET A 1 1.47 -22.35 10.23
CA MET A 1 0.73 -23.13 9.21
C MET A 1 -0.76 -23.10 9.43
N THR A 2 -1.39 -22.07 8.87
CA THR A 2 -2.84 -22.07 8.66
C THR A 2 -3.14 -23.03 7.51
N PRO A 3 -3.94 -24.10 7.74
CA PRO A 3 -4.28 -25.02 6.67
C PRO A 3 -5.20 -24.34 5.65
N TRP A 4 -5.10 -24.73 4.38
CA TRP A 4 -6.10 -24.43 3.37
C TRP A 4 -7.43 -25.13 3.70
N PRO A 5 -8.59 -24.55 3.35
CA PRO A 5 -8.80 -23.24 2.72
C PRO A 5 -8.56 -22.04 3.63
N VAL A 6 -8.43 -20.84 3.04
CA VAL A 6 -8.43 -19.57 3.78
C VAL A 6 -9.65 -18.73 3.42
N GLU A 7 -10.45 -18.40 4.43
CA GLU A 7 -11.58 -17.48 4.28
C GLU A 7 -11.13 -16.02 4.33
N HIS A 8 -11.57 -15.23 3.36
CA HIS A 8 -11.33 -13.79 3.34
C HIS A 8 -12.38 -13.06 2.50
N ASP A 9 -12.91 -11.94 3.01
CA ASP A 9 -13.96 -11.15 2.36
C ASP A 9 -15.21 -11.97 1.96
N GLY A 10 -15.50 -13.02 2.73
CA GLY A 10 -16.62 -13.93 2.47
C GLY A 10 -16.37 -14.92 1.32
N ASP A 11 -15.13 -15.00 0.82
CA ASP A 11 -14.71 -15.95 -0.19
C ASP A 11 -13.75 -17.00 0.44
N GLU A 12 -13.90 -18.26 0.05
CA GLU A 12 -13.04 -19.37 0.47
C GLU A 12 -11.94 -19.58 -0.59
N TYR A 13 -10.70 -19.18 -0.28
CA TYR A 13 -9.56 -19.31 -1.17
C TYR A 13 -8.89 -20.67 -1.02
N GLN A 14 -8.60 -21.26 -2.18
CA GLN A 14 -7.86 -22.50 -2.37
C GLN A 14 -6.54 -22.22 -3.09
N PRO A 15 -5.54 -23.12 -2.99
CA PRO A 15 -4.31 -23.00 -3.78
C PRO A 15 -4.60 -22.98 -5.29
N VAL A 16 -3.93 -22.11 -6.05
CA VAL A 16 -3.96 -22.19 -7.53
C VAL A 16 -3.35 -23.53 -7.94
N PRO A 17 -4.04 -24.34 -8.77
CA PRO A 17 -3.50 -25.62 -9.24
C PRO A 17 -2.26 -25.43 -10.13
N PRO A 18 -1.19 -26.25 -9.97
CA PRO A 18 -0.04 -26.22 -10.87
C PRO A 18 -0.41 -26.40 -12.34
N SER A 19 -1.46 -27.22 -12.62
CA SER A 19 -1.97 -27.44 -13.96
C SER A 19 -2.49 -26.19 -14.67
N TRP A 20 -2.87 -25.13 -13.94
CA TRP A 20 -3.20 -23.85 -14.56
C TRP A 20 -1.95 -23.07 -14.95
N LEU A 21 -0.88 -23.17 -14.16
CA LEU A 21 0.37 -22.47 -14.41
C LEU A 21 1.14 -23.07 -15.59
N ASP A 22 1.04 -24.39 -15.74
CA ASP A 22 1.70 -25.18 -16.80
C ASP A 22 0.84 -25.31 -18.06
N HIS A 23 -0.36 -24.72 -18.07
CA HIS A 23 -1.23 -24.74 -19.24
C HIS A 23 -0.57 -23.98 -20.40
N PRO A 24 -0.62 -24.48 -21.66
CA PRO A 24 0.02 -23.83 -22.80
C PRO A 24 -0.47 -22.39 -23.06
N ASP A 25 -1.72 -22.10 -22.67
CA ASP A 25 -2.33 -20.78 -22.78
C ASP A 25 -2.16 -19.90 -21.52
N ALA A 26 -1.43 -20.36 -20.50
CA ALA A 26 -1.06 -19.53 -19.37
C ALA A 26 0.19 -18.70 -19.71
N TYR A 27 0.17 -17.40 -19.44
CA TYR A 27 1.25 -16.51 -19.89
C TYR A 27 1.59 -15.38 -18.91
N HIS A 28 2.79 -14.82 -19.08
CA HIS A 28 3.23 -13.62 -18.39
C HIS A 28 2.72 -12.36 -19.09
N ARG A 29 1.84 -11.59 -18.45
CA ARG A 29 1.38 -10.31 -19.03
C ARG A 29 2.53 -9.28 -18.95
N GLN A 30 2.85 -8.63 -20.07
CA GLN A 30 4.01 -7.72 -20.20
C GLN A 30 3.66 -6.22 -20.17
N HIS A 31 2.39 -5.86 -20.09
CA HIS A 31 1.93 -4.53 -20.51
C HIS A 31 2.14 -3.36 -19.54
N ARG A 32 2.94 -3.48 -18.47
CA ARG A 32 3.16 -2.35 -17.54
C ARG A 32 4.55 -2.37 -16.90
N THR A 33 5.04 -1.18 -16.58
CA THR A 33 6.20 -0.95 -15.73
C THR A 33 5.77 -1.08 -14.27
N GLY A 34 6.33 -2.04 -13.53
CA GLY A 34 6.01 -2.27 -12.12
C GLY A 34 6.51 -3.64 -11.67
N PRO A 35 6.46 -3.96 -10.37
CA PRO A 35 6.83 -5.28 -9.90
C PRO A 35 5.88 -6.35 -10.45
N ARG A 36 6.41 -7.54 -10.77
CA ARG A 36 5.60 -8.66 -11.22
C ARG A 36 4.89 -9.32 -10.02
N LEU A 37 3.58 -9.51 -10.14
CA LEU A 37 2.76 -10.30 -9.22
C LEU A 37 2.44 -11.67 -9.84
N LEU A 38 2.38 -12.71 -9.01
CA LEU A 38 2.25 -14.12 -9.40
C LEU A 38 0.97 -14.72 -8.84
N ALA A 39 0.20 -15.48 -9.63
CA ALA A 39 -1.00 -16.13 -9.14
C ALA A 39 -0.65 -17.17 -8.06
N VAL A 40 -1.32 -17.11 -6.90
CA VAL A 40 -1.06 -18.00 -5.77
C VAL A 40 -2.34 -18.69 -5.29
N SER A 41 -3.44 -17.96 -5.11
CA SER A 41 -4.67 -18.54 -4.58
C SER A 41 -5.90 -18.08 -5.35
N VAL A 42 -6.98 -18.86 -5.25
CA VAL A 42 -8.21 -18.65 -6.01
C VAL A 42 -9.44 -19.04 -5.22
N ALA A 43 -10.50 -18.23 -5.32
CA ALA A 43 -11.82 -18.55 -4.77
C ALA A 43 -12.88 -18.57 -5.88
N LEU A 44 -13.83 -19.51 -5.78
CA LEU A 44 -14.99 -19.56 -6.66
C LEU A 44 -16.13 -18.72 -6.08
N ARG A 45 -16.60 -17.73 -6.85
CA ARG A 45 -17.73 -16.87 -6.50
C ARG A 45 -18.88 -17.10 -7.47
N ASN A 46 -20.05 -17.46 -6.93
CA ASN A 46 -21.30 -17.64 -7.67
C ASN A 46 -21.21 -18.60 -8.90
N HIS A 47 -20.38 -19.65 -8.83
CA HIS A 47 -20.13 -20.67 -9.88
C HIS A 47 -19.59 -20.18 -11.23
N ARG A 48 -19.56 -18.87 -11.49
CA ARG A 48 -19.21 -18.30 -12.80
C ARG A 48 -18.04 -17.33 -12.75
N THR A 49 -17.52 -17.04 -11.56
CA THR A 49 -16.44 -16.07 -11.37
C THR A 49 -15.38 -16.65 -10.46
N LEU A 50 -14.12 -16.55 -10.85
CA LEU A 50 -12.99 -16.80 -9.98
C LEU A 50 -12.43 -15.47 -9.50
N ARG A 51 -12.11 -15.38 -8.20
CA ARG A 51 -11.25 -14.33 -7.64
C ARG A 51 -9.85 -14.91 -7.50
N VAL A 52 -8.91 -14.44 -8.29
CA VAL A 52 -7.51 -14.87 -8.25
C VAL A 52 -6.69 -13.82 -7.51
N ARG A 53 -5.89 -14.27 -6.54
CA ARG A 53 -4.95 -13.44 -5.79
C ARG A 53 -3.57 -13.57 -6.40
N TYR A 54 -3.04 -12.44 -6.85
CA TYR A 54 -1.70 -12.28 -7.39
C TYR A 54 -0.81 -11.64 -6.35
N VAL A 55 0.24 -12.35 -5.99
CA VAL A 55 1.11 -12.04 -4.87
C VAL A 55 2.46 -11.54 -5.37
N HIS A 56 3.00 -10.53 -4.72
CA HIS A 56 4.36 -10.07 -4.99
C HIS A 56 5.39 -11.06 -4.44
N PRO A 57 6.47 -11.41 -5.17
CA PRO A 57 7.42 -12.41 -4.70
C PRO A 57 8.17 -12.00 -3.43
N ARG A 58 8.55 -10.73 -3.34
CA ARG A 58 9.37 -10.17 -2.24
C ARG A 58 8.59 -9.27 -1.27
N SER A 59 7.28 -9.16 -1.39
CA SER A 59 6.45 -8.27 -0.57
C SER A 59 5.12 -8.91 -0.25
N ASP A 60 4.42 -8.39 0.74
CA ASP A 60 3.10 -8.90 1.09
C ASP A 60 1.99 -8.29 0.24
N GLU A 61 2.32 -7.65 -0.87
CA GLU A 61 1.33 -7.01 -1.73
C GLU A 61 0.52 -8.03 -2.53
N VAL A 62 -0.79 -7.86 -2.51
CA VAL A 62 -1.73 -8.71 -3.25
C VAL A 62 -2.66 -7.88 -4.13
N LEU A 63 -2.73 -8.27 -5.40
CA LEU A 63 -3.78 -7.83 -6.31
C LEU A 63 -4.83 -8.94 -6.43
N VAL A 64 -6.10 -8.60 -6.22
CA VAL A 64 -7.21 -9.52 -6.47
C VAL A 64 -7.84 -9.19 -7.82
N CYS A 65 -7.82 -10.13 -8.75
CA CYS A 65 -8.48 -10.01 -10.04
C CYS A 65 -9.68 -10.94 -10.14
N GLN A 66 -10.71 -10.51 -10.87
CA GLN A 66 -11.83 -11.36 -11.24
C GLN A 66 -11.65 -11.88 -12.66
N THR A 67 -11.95 -13.16 -12.87
CA THR A 67 -12.01 -13.78 -14.19
C THR A 67 -13.23 -14.69 -14.31
N ALA A 68 -13.73 -14.90 -15.52
CA ALA A 68 -14.80 -15.87 -15.77
C ALA A 68 -14.32 -17.29 -15.43
N ALA A 69 -15.22 -18.07 -14.83
CA ALA A 69 -15.01 -19.45 -14.45
C ALA A 69 -15.80 -20.37 -15.40
N VAL A 70 -15.21 -21.53 -15.73
CA VAL A 70 -15.91 -22.63 -16.41
C VAL A 70 -15.60 -23.94 -15.70
N GLU A 71 -16.57 -24.84 -15.65
CA GLU A 71 -16.38 -26.19 -15.14
C GLU A 71 -15.61 -27.04 -16.17
N HIS A 72 -14.51 -27.64 -15.76
CA HIS A 72 -13.64 -28.47 -16.59
C HIS A 72 -12.93 -29.52 -15.72
N ASN A 73 -12.93 -30.79 -16.15
CA ASN A 73 -12.27 -31.91 -15.46
C ASN A 73 -12.55 -31.99 -13.95
N ASN A 74 -13.83 -31.92 -13.55
CA ASN A 74 -14.31 -31.98 -12.16
C ASN A 74 -13.85 -30.81 -11.26
N GLY A 75 -13.49 -29.67 -11.84
CA GLY A 75 -13.18 -28.45 -11.11
C GLY A 75 -13.59 -27.21 -11.90
N HIS A 76 -13.46 -26.03 -11.30
CA HIS A 76 -13.61 -24.76 -12.01
C HIS A 76 -12.24 -24.24 -12.39
N CYS A 77 -12.07 -23.70 -13.60
CA CYS A 77 -10.84 -23.03 -14.02
C CYS A 77 -11.16 -21.72 -14.78
N PRO A 78 -10.16 -20.86 -15.03
CA PRO A 78 -10.37 -19.69 -15.86
C PRO A 78 -10.87 -20.10 -17.24
N GLU A 79 -12.00 -19.55 -17.67
CA GLU A 79 -12.59 -19.82 -18.99
C GLU A 79 -11.58 -19.61 -20.13
N ALA A 80 -10.68 -18.64 -19.94
CA ALA A 80 -9.61 -18.30 -20.88
C ALA A 80 -8.60 -19.42 -21.15
N LEU A 81 -8.43 -20.36 -20.21
CA LEU A 81 -7.59 -21.55 -20.42
C LEU A 81 -8.30 -22.58 -21.29
N VAL A 82 -9.61 -22.75 -21.13
CA VAL A 82 -10.37 -23.76 -21.90
C VAL A 82 -10.61 -23.33 -23.34
N ASN A 83 -10.81 -22.03 -23.57
CA ASN A 83 -11.10 -21.49 -24.90
C ASN A 83 -9.85 -21.01 -25.67
N GLY A 84 -8.65 -21.13 -25.08
CA GLY A 84 -7.38 -20.73 -25.71
C GLY A 84 -7.18 -19.22 -25.89
N THR A 85 -7.95 -18.37 -25.22
CA THR A 85 -7.76 -16.90 -25.24
C THR A 85 -6.62 -16.44 -24.32
N GLY A 86 -6.19 -17.33 -23.44
CA GLY A 86 -5.03 -17.18 -22.59
C GLY A 86 -5.32 -16.49 -21.26
N TRP A 87 -4.73 -17.03 -20.20
CA TRP A 87 -4.90 -16.52 -18.84
C TRP A 87 -3.56 -16.01 -18.28
N PRO A 88 -3.50 -14.79 -17.73
CA PRO A 88 -2.26 -14.27 -17.20
C PRO A 88 -1.97 -14.90 -15.83
N HIS A 89 -1.01 -15.82 -15.74
CA HIS A 89 -0.55 -16.37 -14.45
C HIS A 89 0.40 -15.42 -13.69
N SER A 90 0.80 -14.32 -14.35
CA SER A 90 1.49 -13.20 -13.73
C SER A 90 1.13 -11.90 -14.42
N LEU A 91 1.21 -10.81 -13.68
CA LEU A 91 0.84 -9.49 -14.15
C LEU A 91 1.69 -8.40 -13.51
N HIS A 92 1.69 -7.22 -14.13
CA HIS A 92 2.23 -6.01 -13.54
C HIS A 92 1.03 -5.13 -13.12
N PRO A 93 0.90 -4.80 -11.83
CA PRO A 93 -0.22 -4.02 -11.33
C PRO A 93 -0.13 -2.58 -11.86
N GLY A 94 -1.26 -1.89 -11.90
CA GLY A 94 -1.31 -0.46 -12.17
C GLY A 94 -0.88 0.38 -10.97
N PRO A 95 -0.72 1.71 -11.12
CA PRO A 95 -0.24 2.59 -10.04
C PRO A 95 -1.10 2.64 -8.78
N SER A 96 -2.37 2.18 -8.86
CA SER A 96 -3.33 2.12 -7.76
C SER A 96 -3.67 0.68 -7.32
N GLU A 97 -2.83 -0.26 -7.73
CA GLU A 97 -2.87 -1.68 -7.40
C GLU A 97 -1.49 -1.98 -6.80
N PRO A 98 -1.40 -2.63 -5.65
CA PRO A 98 -2.24 -3.71 -5.10
C PRO A 98 -3.28 -3.22 -4.08
N THR A 99 -4.23 -4.08 -3.72
CA THR A 99 -5.42 -3.73 -2.90
C THR A 99 -5.55 -4.53 -1.61
N ASP A 100 -4.67 -5.50 -1.38
CA ASP A 100 -4.73 -6.39 -0.22
C ASP A 100 -3.32 -6.88 0.18
N VAL A 101 -3.25 -7.62 1.28
CA VAL A 101 -2.03 -8.13 1.93
C VAL A 101 -1.92 -9.65 1.74
N ARG A 102 -0.72 -10.23 1.79
CA ARG A 102 -0.48 -11.67 1.68
C ARG A 102 -0.75 -12.36 3.03
N ARG A 103 -1.30 -13.57 2.98
CA ARG A 103 -1.51 -14.42 4.17
C ARG A 103 -0.36 -15.43 4.32
N GLU A 104 -0.16 -15.97 5.53
CA GLU A 104 0.96 -16.90 5.83
C GLU A 104 0.98 -18.12 4.90
N CYS A 105 -0.17 -18.79 4.69
CA CYS A 105 -0.26 -19.95 3.80
C CYS A 105 0.03 -19.62 2.32
N GLU A 106 -0.18 -18.36 1.91
CA GLU A 106 0.13 -17.89 0.56
C GLU A 106 1.64 -17.69 0.38
N THR A 107 2.38 -17.39 1.45
CA THR A 107 3.84 -17.30 1.42
C THR A 107 4.48 -18.65 1.14
N GLU A 108 4.03 -19.69 1.85
CA GLU A 108 4.50 -21.07 1.65
C GLU A 108 4.16 -21.54 0.23
N HIS A 109 2.89 -21.39 -0.19
CA HIS A 109 2.45 -21.83 -1.51
C HIS A 109 3.11 -21.05 -2.67
N LEU A 110 3.41 -19.77 -2.47
CA LEU A 110 4.21 -18.99 -3.43
C LEU A 110 5.60 -19.58 -3.61
N GLN A 111 6.28 -19.97 -2.52
CA GLN A 111 7.60 -20.60 -2.58
C GLN A 111 7.52 -21.96 -3.27
N ASP A 112 6.50 -22.77 -2.96
CA ASP A 112 6.30 -24.09 -3.57
C ASP A 112 6.04 -24.02 -5.08
N LEU A 113 5.21 -23.07 -5.53
CA LEU A 113 4.85 -22.94 -6.95
C LEU A 113 5.93 -22.22 -7.79
N TRP A 114 6.61 -21.24 -7.19
CA TRP A 114 7.40 -20.27 -7.94
C TRP A 114 8.86 -20.17 -7.50
N GLY A 115 9.29 -20.84 -6.42
CA GLY A 115 10.66 -20.76 -5.90
C GLY A 115 11.73 -20.95 -6.99
N ASP A 116 11.67 -22.10 -7.67
CA ASP A 116 12.60 -22.43 -8.77
C ASP A 116 12.55 -21.42 -9.93
N ARG A 117 11.38 -20.82 -10.19
CA ARG A 117 11.16 -19.85 -11.28
C ARG A 117 11.64 -18.45 -10.92
N LEU A 118 11.57 -18.08 -9.64
CA LEU A 118 12.02 -16.80 -9.12
C LEU A 118 13.55 -16.70 -9.13
N ASP A 119 14.23 -17.80 -8.82
CA ASP A 119 15.70 -17.86 -8.86
C ASP A 119 16.24 -17.75 -10.30
N GLN A 120 15.54 -18.35 -11.27
CA GLN A 120 15.85 -18.24 -12.69
C GLN A 120 15.63 -16.81 -13.21
N ALA A 121 14.57 -16.13 -12.79
CA ALA A 121 14.30 -14.74 -13.16
C ALA A 121 15.37 -13.78 -12.58
N ALA A 122 15.79 -14.00 -11.33
CA ALA A 122 16.86 -13.22 -10.71
C ALA A 122 18.22 -13.41 -11.43
N SER A 123 18.47 -14.60 -11.95
CA SER A 123 19.70 -14.93 -12.70
C SER A 123 19.75 -14.29 -14.11
N HIS A 124 18.59 -13.89 -14.66
CA HIS A 124 18.50 -13.26 -15.97
C HIS A 124 18.44 -11.72 -15.93
N GLU A 125 18.13 -11.11 -14.78
CA GLU A 125 18.16 -9.65 -14.59
C GLU A 125 19.58 -9.10 -14.33
N ASP A 126 20.58 -9.95 -14.09
CA ASP A 126 21.97 -9.58 -13.74
C ASP A 126 22.92 -9.43 -14.96
N GLY A 127 22.36 -9.30 -16.16
CA GLY A 127 23.10 -9.19 -17.43
C GLY A 127 23.52 -7.77 -17.85
N SER A 128 23.26 -6.74 -17.03
CA SER A 128 23.69 -5.36 -17.35
C SER A 128 25.05 -5.02 -16.74
N LYS A 129 26.12 -5.42 -17.45
CA LYS A 129 27.49 -4.85 -17.43
C LYS A 129 27.95 -4.19 -16.13
N GLU A 130 28.71 -4.98 -15.38
CA GLU A 130 29.86 -4.55 -14.61
C GLU A 130 30.79 -3.68 -15.48
N VAL A 131 30.98 -2.41 -15.11
CA VAL A 131 32.10 -1.56 -15.56
C VAL A 131 32.79 -1.06 -14.29
N ILE A 132 34.06 -1.43 -14.13
CA ILE A 132 34.90 -1.04 -13.01
C ILE A 132 35.45 0.38 -13.21
N ALA A 133 35.35 1.19 -12.13
CA ALA A 133 36.08 2.40 -11.74
C ALA A 133 36.04 3.66 -12.64
N ASP A 134 35.43 4.75 -12.16
CA ASP A 134 36.08 5.86 -11.42
C ASP A 134 34.99 6.82 -10.88
N GLY A 135 35.29 7.58 -9.83
CA GLY A 135 34.31 8.21 -8.91
C GLY A 135 33.26 9.16 -9.51
N GLY A 136 32.07 9.18 -8.89
CA GLY A 136 31.07 10.24 -9.09
C GLY A 136 29.60 9.84 -8.87
N THR A 137 29.06 10.30 -7.73
CA THR A 137 27.65 10.64 -7.44
C THR A 137 26.56 9.55 -7.49
N ARG A 138 26.03 9.23 -6.30
CA ARG A 138 24.82 8.42 -6.09
C ARG A 138 23.59 9.10 -6.71
N VAL A 139 22.82 8.34 -7.47
CA VAL A 139 21.42 8.65 -7.77
C VAL A 139 20.58 7.46 -7.28
N PRO A 140 19.67 7.61 -6.30
CA PRO A 140 18.75 6.54 -5.97
C PRO A 140 17.57 6.51 -6.94
N GLN A 141 17.23 5.28 -7.31
CA GLN A 141 16.17 4.87 -8.22
C GLN A 141 14.76 5.00 -7.60
N ASN A 142 13.82 5.40 -8.45
CA ASN A 142 12.36 5.19 -8.50
C ASN A 142 11.54 4.99 -7.19
N PRO A 143 10.49 5.80 -6.93
CA PRO A 143 9.73 5.77 -5.68
C PRO A 143 8.76 4.57 -5.59
N MET A 144 8.92 3.74 -4.55
CA MET A 144 8.04 2.61 -4.19
C MET A 144 6.70 3.06 -3.60
N HIS A 145 5.64 2.31 -3.92
CA HIS A 145 4.25 2.51 -3.47
C HIS A 145 4.04 2.19 -1.97
N PRO A 146 3.15 2.90 -1.24
CA PRO A 146 3.29 3.12 0.21
C PRO A 146 2.80 2.00 1.16
N LYS A 147 2.32 0.83 0.71
CA LYS A 147 1.60 -0.12 1.60
C LYS A 147 2.21 -1.53 1.78
N ARG A 148 3.54 -1.68 1.80
CA ARG A 148 4.22 -2.91 2.28
C ARG A 148 4.60 -2.80 3.77
N THR A 149 4.46 -3.88 4.51
CA THR A 149 4.99 -4.10 5.87
C THR A 149 6.53 -4.06 5.91
N GLY A 150 7.11 -2.88 5.76
CA GLY A 150 7.85 -2.30 6.89
C GLY A 150 6.81 -1.50 7.65
N SER A 151 6.88 -1.43 8.98
CA SER A 151 5.84 -0.81 9.83
C SER A 151 5.15 0.32 9.10
N SER A 152 3.84 0.17 8.80
CA SER A 152 3.14 1.24 8.08
C SER A 152 3.33 2.51 8.90
N VAL A 153 3.38 3.65 8.23
CA VAL A 153 3.57 4.91 8.95
C VAL A 153 2.51 5.09 10.05
N GLU A 154 1.29 4.58 9.80
CA GLU A 154 0.22 4.45 10.79
C GLU A 154 0.66 3.59 11.99
N SER A 155 1.15 2.37 11.77
CA SER A 155 1.65 1.49 12.84
C SER A 155 2.84 2.09 13.59
N VAL A 156 3.80 2.72 12.91
CA VAL A 156 4.95 3.36 13.58
C VAL A 156 4.49 4.46 14.53
N VAL A 157 3.52 5.27 14.10
CA VAL A 157 2.94 6.33 14.94
C VAL A 157 2.19 5.74 16.13
N ILE A 158 1.32 4.75 15.89
CA ILE A 158 0.50 4.15 16.95
C ILE A 158 1.36 3.39 17.95
N ASP A 159 2.30 2.56 17.49
CA ASP A 159 3.20 1.79 18.36
C ASP A 159 4.17 2.70 19.14
N GLY A 160 4.46 3.89 18.61
CA GLY A 160 5.35 4.88 19.22
C GLY A 160 4.66 5.84 20.20
N GLU A 161 3.33 5.85 20.28
CA GLU A 161 2.57 6.76 21.14
C GLU A 161 1.61 5.99 22.05
N GLU A 162 1.96 5.88 23.33
CA GLU A 162 1.16 5.17 24.34
C GLU A 162 -0.27 5.72 24.48
N GLY A 163 -0.48 7.00 24.15
CA GLY A 163 -1.78 7.65 24.19
C GLY A 163 -2.69 7.39 22.99
N LEU A 164 -2.35 6.46 22.09
CA LEU A 164 -3.19 6.06 20.95
C LEU A 164 -3.64 4.60 21.05
N ALA A 165 -4.86 4.33 20.58
CA ALA A 165 -5.35 2.99 20.28
C ALA A 165 -5.72 2.89 18.80
N THR A 166 -5.32 1.78 18.15
CA THR A 166 -5.69 1.50 16.75
C THR A 166 -7.20 1.39 16.62
N VAL A 167 -7.74 2.01 15.57
CA VAL A 167 -9.10 1.79 15.09
C VAL A 167 -9.03 1.07 13.75
N GLY A 168 -9.67 -0.10 13.67
CA GLY A 168 -9.66 -0.89 12.44
C GLY A 168 -10.69 -0.38 11.43
N ASP A 169 -10.43 -0.62 10.14
CA ASP A 169 -11.34 -0.25 9.03
C ASP A 169 -12.81 -0.72 9.20
N ARG A 170 -13.04 -1.80 9.96
CA ARG A 170 -14.39 -2.33 10.25
C ARG A 170 -15.15 -1.49 11.28
N GLU A 171 -14.43 -0.77 12.13
CA GLU A 171 -14.98 0.10 13.17
C GLU A 171 -15.18 1.52 12.62
N ALA A 172 -14.14 2.08 12.00
CA ALA A 172 -14.23 3.34 11.28
C ALA A 172 -13.29 3.34 10.08
N ALA A 173 -13.81 3.68 8.90
CA ALA A 173 -13.03 3.74 7.66
C ALA A 173 -12.40 5.13 7.38
N TRP A 174 -12.47 6.05 8.35
CA TRP A 174 -12.15 7.48 8.18
C TRP A 174 -11.13 8.03 9.18
N HIS A 175 -10.69 7.23 10.16
CA HIS A 175 -9.58 7.53 11.06
C HIS A 175 -8.86 6.23 11.43
N ASP A 176 -7.57 6.34 11.76
CA ASP A 176 -6.68 5.20 12.00
C ASP A 176 -6.52 4.88 13.50
N ALA A 177 -6.78 5.87 14.37
CA ALA A 177 -6.62 5.74 15.81
C ALA A 177 -7.57 6.64 16.59
N VAL A 178 -7.68 6.37 17.89
CA VAL A 178 -8.35 7.23 18.87
C VAL A 178 -7.40 7.49 20.05
N THR A 179 -7.45 8.68 20.62
CA THR A 179 -6.67 8.98 21.82
C THR A 179 -7.23 8.25 23.05
N THR A 180 -6.37 7.53 23.78
CA THR A 180 -6.74 6.86 25.04
C THR A 180 -6.49 7.74 26.26
N THR A 181 -5.64 8.76 26.10
CA THR A 181 -5.33 9.77 27.10
C THR A 181 -5.19 11.13 26.44
N ALA A 182 -5.25 12.20 27.23
CA ALA A 182 -5.02 13.54 26.70
C ALA A 182 -3.56 13.68 26.24
N LEU A 183 -3.36 14.11 24.99
CA LEU A 183 -2.04 14.32 24.41
C LEU A 183 -1.64 15.80 24.52
N THR A 184 -0.37 16.05 24.85
CA THR A 184 0.25 17.39 24.87
C THR A 184 1.42 17.46 23.89
N PRO A 185 1.72 18.63 23.30
CA PRO A 185 2.79 18.75 22.32
C PRO A 185 4.16 18.42 22.94
N THR A 186 5.01 17.78 22.15
CA THR A 186 6.43 17.56 22.48
C THR A 186 7.32 18.20 21.41
N GLU A 187 8.64 18.27 21.64
CA GLU A 187 9.57 18.77 20.62
C GLU A 187 9.60 17.89 19.36
N GLU A 188 9.38 16.58 19.52
CA GLU A 188 9.35 15.62 18.41
C GLU A 188 7.97 15.50 17.76
N ARG A 189 6.93 15.97 18.44
CA ARG A 189 5.53 15.97 17.99
C ARG A 189 4.86 17.28 18.39
N PRO A 190 5.19 18.37 17.68
CA PRO A 190 4.54 19.65 17.89
C PRO A 190 3.06 19.59 17.47
N PHE A 191 2.26 20.49 18.04
CA PHE A 191 0.86 20.68 17.66
C PHE A 191 0.72 21.97 16.85
N GLY A 192 0.00 21.89 15.74
CA GLY A 192 -0.37 23.05 14.92
C GLY A 192 -1.70 23.63 15.39
N SER A 193 -1.65 24.80 16.03
CA SER A 193 -2.84 25.59 16.39
C SER A 193 -3.76 24.95 17.44
N ILE A 194 -3.26 23.98 18.22
CA ILE A 194 -3.95 23.36 19.36
C ILE A 194 -2.95 23.08 20.49
N CYS A 195 -3.40 23.11 21.75
CA CYS A 195 -2.52 22.90 22.92
C CYS A 195 -2.66 21.50 23.54
N VAL A 196 -3.84 20.88 23.40
CA VAL A 196 -4.19 19.58 23.96
C VAL A 196 -5.10 18.87 22.97
N VAL A 197 -4.87 17.58 22.77
CA VAL A 197 -5.87 16.68 22.15
C VAL A 197 -6.51 15.88 23.28
N GLU A 198 -7.82 15.98 23.44
CA GLU A 198 -8.54 15.32 24.53
C GLU A 198 -8.57 13.80 24.34
N THR A 199 -8.89 13.04 25.39
CA THR A 199 -9.20 11.61 25.26
C THR A 199 -10.42 11.40 24.35
N ASP A 200 -10.51 10.23 23.72
CA ASP A 200 -11.59 9.85 22.79
C ASP A 200 -11.66 10.72 21.52
N THR A 201 -10.56 11.41 21.18
CA THR A 201 -10.45 12.20 19.96
C THR A 201 -10.03 11.31 18.78
N PRO A 202 -10.77 11.30 17.65
CA PRO A 202 -10.37 10.59 16.45
C PRO A 202 -9.10 11.16 15.81
N VAL A 203 -8.21 10.28 15.38
CA VAL A 203 -6.90 10.61 14.79
C VAL A 203 -6.75 9.92 13.43
N GLU A 204 -6.63 10.72 12.37
CA GLU A 204 -6.31 10.25 11.02
C GLU A 204 -4.80 10.46 10.76
N ILE A 205 -4.07 9.39 10.48
CA ILE A 205 -2.62 9.42 10.29
C ILE A 205 -2.32 9.49 8.79
N LYS A 206 -1.42 10.39 8.40
CA LYS A 206 -1.06 10.57 6.99
C LYS A 206 0.44 10.76 6.82
N GLY A 207 1.07 9.83 6.11
CA GLY A 207 2.48 9.88 5.74
C GLY A 207 2.72 10.36 4.31
N CYS A 208 3.81 11.10 4.09
CA CYS A 208 4.39 11.30 2.77
C CYS A 208 5.93 11.25 2.79
N LEU A 209 6.54 11.05 1.63
CA LEU A 209 7.99 11.19 1.47
C LEU A 209 8.40 12.68 1.48
N PRO A 210 9.65 13.04 1.80
CA PRO A 210 10.16 14.40 1.67
C PRO A 210 10.04 14.90 0.23
N GLU A 211 10.44 14.05 -0.72
CA GLU A 211 10.41 14.36 -2.15
C GLU A 211 9.83 13.20 -2.94
N VAL A 212 9.17 13.52 -4.06
CA VAL A 212 8.64 12.57 -5.02
C VAL A 212 9.01 13.01 -6.43
N GLN A 213 9.24 12.03 -7.32
CA GLN A 213 9.52 12.31 -8.73
C GLN A 213 8.30 12.91 -9.43
N ASN A 214 8.54 13.90 -10.29
CA ASN A 214 7.54 14.54 -11.13
C ASN A 214 8.15 14.91 -12.49
N GLY A 215 8.02 14.01 -13.46
CA GLY A 215 8.74 14.11 -14.73
C GLY A 215 10.24 14.00 -14.51
N ASP A 216 11.00 14.96 -15.05
CA ASP A 216 12.46 15.00 -14.94
C ASP A 216 12.97 15.67 -13.64
N GLY A 217 12.06 16.11 -12.75
CA GLY A 217 12.39 16.79 -11.49
C GLY A 217 11.83 16.10 -10.26
N THR A 218 12.14 16.65 -9.08
CA THR A 218 11.50 16.29 -7.81
C THR A 218 10.62 17.43 -7.32
N VAL A 219 9.58 17.07 -6.58
CA VAL A 219 8.72 18.01 -5.85
C VAL A 219 8.53 17.50 -4.43
N SER A 220 8.21 18.40 -3.50
CA SER A 220 7.86 18.02 -2.14
C SER A 220 6.69 17.02 -2.13
N GLY A 221 6.78 16.01 -1.27
CA GLY A 221 5.69 15.06 -1.07
C GLY A 221 4.41 15.72 -0.58
N ARG A 222 3.30 15.02 -0.78
CA ARG A 222 1.96 15.52 -0.44
C ARG A 222 1.18 14.46 0.31
N TRP A 223 0.50 14.86 1.37
CA TRP A 223 -0.52 14.03 2.00
C TRP A 223 -1.76 13.98 1.12
N TYR A 224 -2.32 12.78 0.99
CA TYR A 224 -3.50 12.52 0.18
C TYR A 224 -4.73 12.41 1.08
N ILE A 225 -5.67 13.32 0.92
CA ILE A 225 -6.83 13.46 1.81
C ILE A 225 -8.10 13.15 1.02
N LYS A 226 -8.95 12.27 1.57
CA LYS A 226 -10.26 11.93 1.00
C LYS A 226 -11.32 12.85 1.59
N ARG A 227 -12.20 13.41 0.77
CA ARG A 227 -13.22 14.37 1.26
C ARG A 227 -14.11 13.77 2.33
N GLU A 228 -14.67 12.60 2.06
CA GLU A 228 -15.56 11.90 2.98
C GLU A 228 -14.92 11.68 4.36
N ALA A 229 -13.65 11.26 4.40
CA ALA A 229 -12.94 11.07 5.67
C ALA A 229 -12.65 12.41 6.38
N HIS A 230 -12.31 13.45 5.62
CA HIS A 230 -12.04 14.78 6.15
C HIS A 230 -13.29 15.43 6.77
N GLU A 231 -14.44 15.28 6.13
CA GLU A 231 -15.73 15.78 6.63
C GLU A 231 -16.07 15.10 7.96
N GLN A 232 -15.98 13.77 8.03
CA GLN A 232 -16.19 13.02 9.27
C GLN A 232 -15.22 13.44 10.39
N LEU A 233 -13.93 13.57 10.06
CA LEU A 233 -12.93 14.00 11.04
C LEU A 233 -13.21 15.41 11.55
N THR A 234 -13.67 16.32 10.69
CA THR A 234 -14.03 17.69 11.07
C THR A 234 -15.28 17.73 11.93
N GLU A 235 -16.32 16.97 11.57
CA GLU A 235 -17.57 16.86 12.34
C GLU A 235 -17.34 16.30 13.75
N ASN A 236 -16.38 15.39 13.90
CA ASN A 236 -16.04 14.76 15.18
C ASN A 236 -14.90 15.46 15.92
N THR A 237 -14.54 16.70 15.54
CA THR A 237 -13.44 17.48 16.16
C THR A 237 -12.11 16.71 16.21
N GLY A 238 -11.90 15.82 15.25
CA GLY A 238 -10.71 15.00 15.14
C GLY A 238 -9.49 15.78 14.67
N VAL A 239 -8.35 15.10 14.73
CA VAL A 239 -7.05 15.65 14.36
C VAL A 239 -6.38 14.81 13.27
N TYR A 240 -5.59 15.47 12.44
CA TYR A 240 -4.61 14.81 11.59
C TYR A 240 -3.31 14.65 12.35
N TRP A 241 -2.71 13.46 12.26
CA TRP A 241 -1.31 13.24 12.58
C TRP A 241 -0.52 13.12 11.28
N PHE A 242 0.06 14.23 10.85
CA PHE A 242 0.85 14.28 9.63
C PHE A 242 2.28 13.87 9.90
N THR A 243 2.85 13.04 9.03
CA THR A 243 4.24 12.62 9.09
C THR A 243 4.93 12.75 7.74
N VAL A 244 6.21 13.08 7.79
CA VAL A 244 7.15 12.96 6.69
C VAL A 244 8.12 11.86 7.08
N TYR A 245 8.25 10.82 6.25
CA TYR A 245 9.05 9.64 6.59
C TYR A 245 10.09 9.36 5.52
N ALA A 246 11.25 8.82 5.92
CA ALA A 246 12.29 8.47 4.96
C ALA A 246 11.84 7.29 4.07
N PRO A 247 12.33 7.19 2.82
CA PRO A 247 12.07 6.03 1.99
C PRO A 247 12.40 4.70 2.71
N ARG A 248 11.71 3.63 2.30
CA ARG A 248 11.97 2.25 2.76
C ARG A 248 13.45 1.84 2.55
N PRO A 249 13.96 0.86 3.33
CA PRO A 249 13.19 -0.10 4.16
C PRO A 249 12.88 0.31 5.61
N GLU A 250 13.60 1.24 6.22
CA GLU A 250 13.47 1.54 7.66
C GLU A 250 12.30 2.49 7.98
N THR A 251 11.87 3.31 7.02
CA THR A 251 10.76 4.29 7.15
C THR A 251 10.76 5.14 8.44
N PRO A 252 11.91 5.66 8.93
CA PRO A 252 11.91 6.53 10.10
C PRO A 252 11.06 7.79 9.85
N ILE A 253 10.34 8.22 10.88
CA ILE A 253 9.62 9.50 10.87
C ILE A 253 10.66 10.62 10.97
N LEU A 254 10.82 11.37 9.88
CA LEU A 254 11.73 12.51 9.79
C LEU A 254 11.13 13.74 10.46
N ALA A 255 9.83 13.97 10.27
CA ALA A 255 9.09 15.04 10.92
C ALA A 255 7.63 14.62 11.12
N GLN A 256 6.98 15.22 12.11
CA GLN A 256 5.56 15.00 12.36
C GLN A 256 4.92 16.22 13.01
N ILE A 257 3.61 16.35 12.86
CA ILE A 257 2.82 17.40 13.48
C ILE A 257 1.36 16.94 13.62
N VAL A 258 0.74 17.28 14.76
CA VAL A 258 -0.69 17.05 14.98
C VAL A 258 -1.47 18.35 14.73
N VAL A 259 -2.49 18.31 13.88
CA VAL A 259 -3.24 19.51 13.45
C VAL A 259 -4.75 19.22 13.48
N PRO A 260 -5.59 20.10 14.04
CA PRO A 260 -7.04 19.93 14.00
C PRO A 260 -7.58 19.84 12.57
N ALA A 261 -8.54 18.96 12.33
CA ALA A 261 -9.16 18.82 11.02
C ALA A 261 -9.80 20.14 10.52
N ALA A 262 -10.36 20.93 11.43
CA ALA A 262 -10.90 22.26 11.12
C ALA A 262 -9.83 23.23 10.56
N VAL A 263 -8.60 23.19 11.07
CA VAL A 263 -7.49 24.01 10.54
C VAL A 263 -7.06 23.49 9.17
N VAL A 264 -7.02 22.17 9.00
CA VAL A 264 -6.71 21.55 7.70
C VAL A 264 -7.77 21.89 6.66
N ASN A 265 -9.05 21.99 7.02
CA ASN A 265 -10.13 22.36 6.11
C ASN A 265 -9.86 23.70 5.41
N ASP A 266 -9.37 24.70 6.15
CA ASP A 266 -9.00 26.00 5.58
C ASP A 266 -7.85 25.89 4.57
N LEU A 267 -6.87 25.01 4.85
CA LEU A 267 -5.75 24.74 3.94
C LEU A 267 -6.17 23.98 2.67
N LEU A 268 -7.27 23.22 2.73
CA LEU A 268 -7.80 22.46 1.60
C LEU A 268 -8.81 23.24 0.76
N ALA A 269 -9.21 24.44 1.18
CA ALA A 269 -10.18 25.25 0.46
C ALA A 269 -9.78 25.47 -1.01
N GLY A 270 -10.65 25.05 -1.94
CA GLY A 270 -10.41 25.16 -3.39
C GLY A 270 -9.45 24.13 -3.98
N SER A 271 -8.93 23.17 -3.20
CA SER A 271 -7.98 22.15 -3.67
C SER A 271 -8.60 20.78 -3.98
N TRP A 272 -9.90 20.63 -3.72
CA TRP A 272 -10.63 19.39 -3.94
C TRP A 272 -10.87 19.12 -5.43
N TYR A 273 -10.70 17.87 -5.84
CA TYR A 273 -10.96 17.42 -7.20
C TYR A 273 -11.45 15.97 -7.23
N ASP A 274 -12.28 15.64 -8.21
CA ASP A 274 -12.70 14.25 -8.47
C ASP A 274 -11.59 13.50 -9.21
N ASN A 275 -11.16 12.36 -8.66
CA ASN A 275 -10.17 11.49 -9.28
C ASN A 275 -10.77 10.35 -10.13
N GLY A 276 -12.09 10.41 -10.40
CA GLY A 276 -12.86 9.39 -11.12
C GLY A 276 -13.37 8.24 -10.24
N ARG A 277 -13.09 8.27 -8.93
CA ARG A 277 -13.60 7.31 -7.93
C ARG A 277 -14.18 8.00 -6.71
N ARG A 278 -13.61 9.14 -6.31
CA ARG A 278 -14.00 9.94 -5.14
C ARG A 278 -13.37 11.32 -5.22
N GLU A 279 -13.90 12.24 -4.42
CA GLU A 279 -13.33 13.58 -4.26
C GLU A 279 -12.19 13.58 -3.24
N VAL A 280 -11.07 14.22 -3.63
CA VAL A 280 -9.80 14.17 -2.90
C VAL A 280 -9.07 15.50 -2.99
N ALA A 281 -8.14 15.72 -2.07
CA ALA A 281 -7.21 16.83 -2.10
C ALA A 281 -5.78 16.35 -1.80
N LYS A 282 -4.80 17.14 -2.23
CA LYS A 282 -3.38 16.90 -1.96
C LYS A 282 -2.79 18.10 -1.23
N LEU A 283 -2.28 17.88 -0.03
CA LEU A 283 -1.65 18.92 0.78
C LEU A 283 -0.14 18.70 0.82
N THR A 284 0.63 19.63 0.27
CA THR A 284 2.10 19.56 0.31
C THR A 284 2.60 19.74 1.73
N TRP A 285 3.58 18.94 2.17
CA TRP A 285 4.04 19.01 3.56
C TRP A 285 4.65 20.36 3.93
N THR A 286 5.26 21.06 2.96
CA THR A 286 5.85 22.40 3.12
C THR A 286 4.82 23.49 3.44
N THR A 287 3.53 23.20 3.29
CA THR A 287 2.45 24.11 3.70
C THR A 287 2.33 24.18 5.23
N ILE A 288 2.68 23.11 5.94
CA ILE A 288 2.54 23.00 7.39
C ILE A 288 3.91 22.99 8.10
N LEU A 289 4.87 22.24 7.56
CA LEU A 289 6.20 22.06 8.14
C LEU A 289 7.24 22.89 7.37
N ARG A 290 8.26 23.38 8.06
CA ARG A 290 9.43 24.05 7.43
C ARG A 290 10.43 23.00 6.96
N GLU A 291 11.18 23.32 5.91
CA GLU A 291 12.20 22.42 5.37
C GLU A 291 13.26 22.02 6.40
N SER A 292 13.67 22.96 7.26
CA SER A 292 14.62 22.70 8.35
C SER A 292 14.14 21.64 9.34
N GLU A 293 12.83 21.45 9.48
CA GLU A 293 12.26 20.45 10.39
C GLU A 293 12.38 19.02 9.82
N VAL A 294 12.51 18.89 8.49
CA VAL A 294 12.68 17.61 7.80
C VAL A 294 14.17 17.31 7.54
N SER A 295 14.96 18.31 7.16
CA SER A 295 16.38 18.13 6.78
C SER A 295 17.29 17.84 7.97
N ASN A 296 17.04 18.42 9.15
CA ASN A 296 17.92 18.27 10.33
C ASN A 296 17.89 16.87 10.97
N ARG A 297 17.03 15.97 10.49
CA ARG A 297 16.82 14.62 11.04
C ARG A 297 17.16 13.50 10.06
N ALA A 298 17.75 13.85 8.91
CA ALA A 298 18.18 12.91 7.87
C ALA A 298 19.70 12.62 7.89
N GLU A 299 20.45 13.26 8.79
CA GLU A 299 21.88 13.01 9.08
C GLU A 299 22.05 12.11 10.32
#